data_AF-A0A4Q8U4W2-F1
#
_entry.id   AF-A0A4Q8U4W2-F1
#
_cell.length_a   1.000
_cell.length_b   1.000
_cell.length_c   1.000
_cell.angle_alpha   90.00
_cell.angle_beta   90.00
_cell.angle_gamma   90.00
#
_symmetry.space_group_name_H-M   'P 1'
#
loop_
_entity.id
_entity.type
_entity.pdbx_description
1 polymer ?
#
loop_
_entity_poly.entity_id
_entity_poly.type
_entity_poly.pdbx_seq_one_letter_code
_entity_poly.pdbx_strand_id
1 'polypeptide(L)'
;MSLLEIILISIGLTMDVFAYALSKGAMMSEIRKKNLLKICSIFTLWQVISMILGNLLTNIPFAAKLGMDVGHNSNTFSVLIFLGLGIYMIVKAIKEKPVEEKKDEIISAKQIVVWACITSIDAFIAGIGFGFLETDFLLLVFIIGITTISMVIIGMYIGYWMGCQFRRTAVTIGGCILLFGAVEFIIRTLY
;
A
#
# COMPACT_ATOMS: atom_id res chain seq x y z
N MET A 1 -6.69 1.70 18.17
CA MET A 1 -7.25 2.03 16.83
C MET A 1 -8.65 1.45 16.73
N SER A 2 -9.61 2.17 16.14
CA SER A 2 -10.94 1.59 15.84
C SER A 2 -10.88 0.69 14.60
N LEU A 3 -11.84 -0.23 14.45
CA LEU A 3 -11.94 -1.09 13.26
C LEU A 3 -12.04 -0.27 11.96
N LEU A 4 -12.71 0.90 12.02
CA LEU A 4 -12.87 1.80 10.88
C LEU A 4 -11.53 2.40 10.43
N GLU A 5 -10.67 2.83 11.37
CA GLU A 5 -9.31 3.34 11.07
C GLU A 5 -8.47 2.28 10.36
N ILE A 6 -8.51 1.04 10.85
CA ILE A 6 -7.78 -0.08 10.26
C ILE A 6 -8.25 -0.33 8.81
N ILE A 7 -9.56 -0.32 8.57
CA ILE A 7 -10.13 -0.50 7.24
C ILE A 7 -9.72 0.66 6.32
N LEU A 8 -9.82 1.91 6.78
CA LEU A 8 -9.44 3.11 6.03
C LEU A 8 -7.96 3.06 5.60
N ILE A 9 -7.06 2.79 6.54
CA ILE A 9 -5.62 2.74 6.24
C ILE A 9 -5.30 1.55 5.31
N SER A 10 -5.95 0.40 5.52
CA SER A 10 -5.78 -0.77 4.64
C SER A 10 -6.21 -0.45 3.20
N ILE A 11 -7.32 0.26 3.02
CA ILE A 11 -7.78 0.72 1.70
C ILE A 11 -6.78 1.71 1.10
N GLY A 12 -6.31 2.69 1.87
CA GLY A 12 -5.32 3.67 1.40
C GLY A 12 -4.02 3.01 0.92
N LEU A 13 -3.51 2.06 1.70
CA LEU A 13 -2.27 1.34 1.40
C LEU A 13 -2.36 0.41 0.19
N THR A 14 -3.57 -0.09 -0.10
CA THR A 14 -3.80 -1.00 -1.24
C THR A 14 -4.11 -0.26 -2.54
N MET A 15 -4.20 1.07 -2.52
CA MET A 15 -4.46 1.88 -3.72
C MET A 15 -3.35 1.82 -4.77
N ASP A 16 -2.08 1.68 -4.38
CA ASP A 16 -0.99 1.47 -5.35
C ASP A 16 -1.15 0.16 -6.11
N VAL A 17 -1.53 -0.89 -5.39
CA VAL A 17 -1.81 -2.22 -5.96
C VAL A 17 -3.04 -2.17 -6.86
N PHE A 18 -4.09 -1.46 -6.44
CA PHE A 18 -5.27 -1.20 -7.25
C PHE A 18 -4.91 -0.47 -8.56
N ALA A 19 -4.11 0.58 -8.50
CA ALA A 19 -3.69 1.36 -9.66
C ALA A 19 -2.87 0.51 -10.66
N TYR A 20 -1.99 -0.35 -10.16
CA TYR A 20 -1.29 -1.33 -10.99
C TYR A 20 -2.27 -2.32 -11.63
N ALA A 21 -3.19 -2.90 -10.85
CA ALA A 21 -4.20 -3.84 -11.35
C ALA A 21 -5.11 -3.20 -12.41
N LEU A 22 -5.50 -1.94 -12.23
CA LEU A 22 -6.25 -1.14 -13.21
C LEU A 22 -5.47 -1.00 -14.52
N SER A 23 -4.20 -0.59 -14.44
CA SER A 23 -3.36 -0.43 -15.64
C SER A 23 -3.15 -1.74 -16.39
N LYS A 24 -2.91 -2.84 -15.66
CA LYS A 24 -2.78 -4.17 -16.26
C LYS A 24 -4.10 -4.69 -16.81
N GLY A 25 -5.22 -4.42 -16.16
CA GLY A 25 -6.55 -4.75 -16.66
C GLY A 25 -6.86 -4.08 -18.00
N ALA A 26 -6.52 -2.79 -18.13
CA ALA A 26 -6.71 -2.01 -19.35
C ALA A 26 -5.82 -2.48 -20.53
N MET A 27 -4.65 -3.07 -20.24
CA MET A 27 -3.73 -3.58 -21.25
C MET A 27 -4.04 -5.01 -21.72
N MET A 28 -4.92 -5.74 -21.03
CA MET A 28 -5.25 -7.13 -21.38
C MET A 28 -6.45 -7.21 -22.33
N SER A 29 -6.32 -8.00 -23.39
CA SER A 29 -7.43 -8.34 -24.29
C SER A 29 -8.43 -9.33 -23.68
N GLU A 30 -7.99 -10.15 -22.71
CA GLU A 30 -8.84 -11.13 -22.03
C GLU A 30 -8.34 -11.40 -20.59
N ILE A 31 -9.22 -11.32 -19.60
CA ILE A 31 -8.90 -11.65 -18.20
C ILE A 31 -8.93 -13.17 -18.03
N ARG A 32 -7.77 -13.81 -18.22
CA ARG A 32 -7.61 -15.23 -17.87
C ARG A 32 -7.55 -15.40 -16.35
N LYS A 33 -8.47 -16.21 -15.78
CA LYS A 33 -8.53 -16.52 -14.33
C LYS A 33 -7.18 -16.97 -13.75
N LYS A 34 -6.38 -17.72 -14.52
CA LYS A 34 -5.02 -18.15 -14.13
C LYS A 34 -4.05 -16.97 -13.92
N ASN A 35 -4.16 -15.92 -14.73
CA ASN A 35 -3.30 -14.74 -14.64
C ASN A 35 -3.75 -13.83 -13.51
N LEU A 36 -5.07 -13.66 -13.34
CA LEU A 36 -5.66 -12.96 -12.20
C LEU A 36 -5.20 -13.60 -10.87
N LEU A 37 -5.29 -14.93 -10.75
CA LEU A 37 -4.85 -15.66 -9.56
C LEU A 37 -3.35 -15.47 -9.30
N LYS A 38 -2.51 -15.52 -10.34
CA LYS A 38 -1.06 -15.28 -10.21
C LYS A 38 -0.76 -13.87 -9.71
N ILE A 39 -1.35 -12.84 -10.31
CA ILE A 39 -1.13 -11.44 -9.92
C ILE A 39 -1.60 -11.24 -8.48
N CYS A 40 -2.81 -11.70 -8.17
CA CYS A 40 -3.39 -11.61 -6.83
C CYS A 40 -2.50 -12.28 -5.78
N SER A 41 -2.02 -13.49 -6.06
CA SER A 41 -1.17 -14.24 -5.13
C SER A 41 0.19 -13.57 -4.92
N ILE A 42 0.86 -13.12 -6.00
CA ILE A 42 2.16 -12.44 -5.92
C ILE A 42 2.04 -11.13 -5.13
N PHE A 43 1.05 -10.29 -5.46
CA PHE A 43 0.86 -9.01 -4.77
C PHE A 43 0.52 -9.20 -3.30
N THR A 44 -0.43 -10.09 -2.99
CA THR A 44 -0.84 -10.33 -1.60
C THR A 44 0.31 -10.90 -0.77
N LEU A 45 1.05 -11.88 -1.30
CA LEU A 45 2.22 -12.44 -0.62
C LEU A 45 3.27 -11.35 -0.36
N TRP A 46 3.59 -10.54 -1.36
CA TRP A 46 4.62 -9.52 -1.22
C TRP A 46 4.18 -8.38 -0.27
N GLN A 47 2.90 -7.98 -0.30
CA GLN A 47 2.32 -6.99 0.62
C GLN A 47 2.40 -7.48 2.08
N VAL A 48 2.01 -8.73 2.34
CA VAL A 48 2.03 -9.33 3.67
C VAL A 48 3.45 -9.52 4.19
N ILE A 49 4.35 -10.03 3.36
CA ILE A 49 5.78 -10.17 3.70
C ILE A 49 6.36 -8.81 4.06
N SER A 50 6.08 -7.79 3.26
CA SER A 50 6.57 -6.43 3.48
C SER A 50 6.10 -5.84 4.81
N MET A 51 4.80 -5.99 5.12
CA MET A 51 4.22 -5.60 6.41
C MET A 51 4.91 -6.30 7.59
N ILE A 52 5.09 -7.61 7.52
CA ILE A 52 5.72 -8.42 8.58
C ILE A 52 7.19 -8.00 8.77
N LEU A 53 7.93 -7.81 7.68
CA LEU A 53 9.32 -7.35 7.74
C LEU A 53 9.43 -5.95 8.35
N GLY A 54 8.53 -5.03 8.00
CA GLY A 54 8.48 -3.69 8.57
C GLY A 54 8.26 -3.72 10.09
N ASN A 55 7.33 -4.53 10.57
CA ASN A 55 7.06 -4.69 12.00
C ASN A 55 8.19 -5.42 12.75
N LEU A 56 8.84 -6.42 12.12
CA LEU A 56 9.98 -7.11 12.70
C LEU A 56 11.16 -6.16 12.96
N LEU A 57 11.41 -5.21 12.07
CA LEU A 57 12.45 -4.18 12.27
C LEU A 57 12.22 -3.36 13.53
N THR A 58 10.96 -3.05 13.86
CA THR A 58 10.61 -2.28 15.06
C THR A 58 10.82 -3.07 16.36
N ASN A 59 10.71 -4.41 16.30
CA ASN A 59 10.92 -5.30 17.45
C ASN A 59 12.40 -5.60 17.73
N ILE A 60 13.34 -5.17 16.89
CA ILE A 60 14.77 -5.34 17.14
C ILE A 60 15.22 -4.27 18.17
N PRO A 61 15.86 -4.66 19.30
CA PRO A 61 16.27 -3.73 20.36
C PRO A 61 17.30 -2.67 19.95
N PHE A 62 17.76 -2.67 18.70
CA PHE A 62 18.58 -1.61 18.12
C PHE A 62 17.76 -0.33 17.84
N ALA A 63 16.46 -0.45 17.53
CA ALA A 63 15.54 0.69 17.45
C ALA A 63 15.21 1.26 18.84
N ALA A 64 15.14 0.38 19.86
CA ALA A 64 14.99 0.80 21.26
C ALA A 64 16.18 1.64 21.74
N LYS A 65 17.39 1.40 21.21
CA LYS A 65 18.60 2.19 21.57
C LYS A 65 18.73 3.52 20.84
N LEU A 66 18.07 3.69 19.68
CA LEU A 66 17.87 5.00 19.04
C LEU A 66 16.69 5.79 19.66
N GLY A 67 15.81 5.11 20.38
CA GLY A 67 14.73 5.70 21.20
C GLY A 67 15.09 5.96 22.66
N MET A 68 16.31 5.63 23.11
CA MET A 68 16.81 5.93 24.45
C MET A 68 17.40 7.34 24.50
N ASP A 69 16.54 8.36 24.51
CA ASP A 69 16.70 9.50 25.45
C ASP A 69 15.54 10.51 25.52
N VAL A 70 14.38 10.27 24.90
CA VAL A 70 13.23 11.19 25.10
C VAL A 70 11.92 10.40 25.19
N GLY A 71 11.47 10.20 26.43
CA GLY A 71 10.22 9.51 26.82
C GLY A 71 8.91 10.20 26.40
N HIS A 72 8.85 10.74 25.18
CA HIS A 72 7.65 11.34 24.58
C HIS A 72 7.58 11.26 23.04
N ASN A 73 8.63 10.75 22.35
CA ASN A 73 8.81 10.96 20.90
C ASN A 73 8.57 9.73 19.99
N SER A 74 8.15 8.57 20.50
CA SER A 74 7.90 7.39 19.66
C SER A 74 6.74 7.61 18.66
N ASN A 75 5.68 8.31 19.05
CA ASN A 75 4.55 8.62 18.17
C ASN A 75 4.93 9.59 17.03
N THR A 76 5.85 10.53 17.27
CA THR A 76 6.32 11.48 16.25
C THR A 76 7.00 10.78 15.08
N PHE A 77 7.68 9.66 15.34
CA PHE A 77 8.38 8.91 14.30
C PHE A 77 7.40 8.20 13.35
N SER A 78 6.36 7.56 13.89
CA SER A 78 5.31 6.92 13.08
C SER A 78 4.53 7.96 12.25
N VAL A 79 4.19 9.11 12.85
CA VAL A 79 3.59 10.23 12.14
C VAL A 79 4.45 10.70 10.97
N LEU A 80 5.74 10.94 11.21
CA LEU A 80 6.66 11.43 10.19
C LEU A 80 6.77 10.45 9.02
N ILE A 81 6.76 9.15 9.34
CA ILE A 81 6.74 8.06 8.37
C ILE A 81 5.47 8.14 7.52
N PHE A 82 4.27 8.14 8.12
CA PHE A 82 3.01 8.19 7.36
C PHE A 82 2.85 9.47 6.55
N LEU A 83 3.29 10.61 7.09
CA LEU A 83 3.27 11.90 6.40
C LEU A 83 4.22 11.90 5.19
N GLY A 84 5.44 11.36 5.36
CA GLY A 84 6.39 11.17 4.26
C GLY A 84 5.85 10.24 3.18
N LEU A 85 5.20 9.15 3.58
CA LEU A 85 4.56 8.16 2.70
C LEU A 85 3.42 8.78 1.88
N GLY A 86 2.53 9.53 2.54
CA GLY A 86 1.43 10.24 1.88
C GLY A 86 1.92 11.28 0.87
N ILE A 87 2.92 12.09 1.23
CA ILE A 87 3.55 13.04 0.29
C ILE A 87 4.22 12.29 -0.88
N TYR A 88 4.93 11.19 -0.59
CA TYR A 88 5.57 10.37 -1.62
C TYR A 88 4.56 9.82 -2.62
N MET A 89 3.42 9.28 -2.16
CA MET A 89 2.35 8.78 -3.02
C MET A 89 1.73 9.88 -3.88
N ILE A 90 1.54 11.09 -3.34
CA ILE A 90 1.03 12.23 -4.10
C ILE A 90 2.05 12.69 -5.16
N VAL A 91 3.33 12.79 -4.80
CA VAL A 91 4.40 13.16 -5.74
C VAL A 91 4.54 12.11 -6.85
N LYS A 92 4.43 10.82 -6.51
CA LYS A 92 4.40 9.67 -7.43
C LYS A 92 3.23 9.82 -8.41
N ALA A 93 2.01 10.07 -7.91
CA ALA A 93 0.83 10.32 -8.74
C ALA A 93 0.94 11.56 -9.64
N ILE A 94 1.68 12.59 -9.21
CA ILE A 94 1.88 13.81 -10.01
C ILE A 94 2.98 13.65 -11.07
N LYS A 95 4.08 12.96 -10.75
CA LYS A 95 5.18 12.67 -11.69
C LYS A 95 4.89 11.52 -12.65
N GLU A 96 3.76 10.84 -12.45
CA GLU A 96 3.31 9.75 -13.29
C GLU A 96 3.11 10.22 -14.75
N LYS A 97 4.01 9.81 -15.64
CA LYS A 97 3.88 10.08 -17.08
C LYS A 97 2.67 9.32 -17.65
N PRO A 98 1.97 9.88 -18.65
CA PRO A 98 0.94 9.13 -19.37
C PRO A 98 1.58 7.86 -19.94
N VAL A 99 1.04 6.72 -19.55
CA VAL A 99 1.47 5.44 -20.12
C VAL A 99 0.92 5.37 -21.52
N GLU A 100 1.80 5.25 -22.52
CA GLU A 100 1.40 4.86 -23.86
C GLU A 100 0.69 3.50 -23.76
N GLU A 101 -0.57 3.44 -24.15
CA GLU A 101 -1.35 2.22 -24.27
C GLU A 101 -0.80 1.35 -25.40
N LYS A 102 0.35 0.71 -25.17
CA LYS A 102 0.80 -0.40 -26.01
C LYS A 102 0.18 -1.69 -25.48
N LYS A 103 -0.48 -2.43 -26.37
CA LYS A 103 -0.91 -3.81 -26.13
C LYS A 103 0.32 -4.68 -25.86
N ASP A 104 0.72 -4.80 -24.60
CA ASP A 104 1.67 -5.82 -24.16
C ASP A 104 0.90 -7.11 -23.89
N GLU A 105 0.80 -7.97 -24.90
CA GLU A 105 0.22 -9.32 -24.75
C GLU A 105 1.06 -10.22 -23.84
N ILE A 106 2.33 -9.87 -23.61
CA ILE A 106 3.26 -10.66 -22.80
C ILE A 106 3.19 -10.19 -21.35
N ILE A 107 2.40 -10.92 -20.56
CA ILE A 107 2.43 -10.82 -19.10
C ILE A 107 3.74 -11.44 -18.61
N SER A 108 4.79 -10.64 -18.58
CA SER A 108 6.06 -10.99 -17.97
C SER A 108 5.87 -11.12 -16.46
N ALA A 109 5.99 -12.34 -15.93
CA ALA A 109 5.99 -12.57 -14.49
C ALA A 109 7.09 -11.75 -13.79
N LYS A 110 8.22 -11.50 -14.47
CA LYS A 110 9.27 -10.59 -13.98
C LYS A 110 8.77 -9.16 -13.79
N GLN A 111 7.98 -8.61 -14.73
CA GLN A 111 7.41 -7.27 -14.57
C GLN A 111 6.47 -7.21 -13.37
N ILE A 112 5.61 -8.21 -13.18
CA ILE A 112 4.69 -8.26 -12.04
C ILE A 112 5.48 -8.27 -10.72
N VAL A 113 6.52 -9.08 -10.62
CA VAL A 113 7.36 -9.16 -9.42
C VAL A 113 8.09 -7.83 -9.17
N VAL A 114 8.68 -7.22 -10.20
CA VAL A 114 9.36 -5.92 -10.05
C VAL A 114 8.39 -4.84 -9.58
N TRP A 115 7.19 -4.79 -10.14
CA TRP A 115 6.17 -3.82 -9.70
C TRP A 115 5.68 -4.10 -8.29
N ALA A 116 5.43 -5.37 -7.94
CA ALA A 116 5.09 -5.77 -6.58
C ALA A 116 6.17 -5.32 -5.58
N CYS A 117 7.47 -5.52 -5.91
CA CYS A 117 8.57 -5.02 -5.11
C CYS A 117 8.50 -3.50 -4.88
N ILE A 118 8.27 -2.72 -5.95
CA ILE A 118 8.21 -1.26 -5.89
C ILE A 118 7.02 -0.80 -5.05
N THR A 119 5.82 -1.33 -5.30
CA THR A 119 4.59 -0.94 -4.58
C THR A 119 4.59 -1.37 -3.13
N SER A 120 5.31 -2.44 -2.78
CA SER A 120 5.35 -2.90 -1.40
C SER A 120 6.37 -2.19 -0.53
N ILE A 121 7.17 -1.27 -1.08
CA ILE A 121 7.94 -0.31 -0.27
C ILE A 121 6.99 0.54 0.58
N ASP A 122 5.86 0.95 -0.01
CA ASP A 122 4.82 1.72 0.69
C ASP A 122 4.25 0.89 1.87
N ALA A 123 3.96 -0.40 1.64
CA ALA A 123 3.53 -1.32 2.70
C ALA A 123 4.60 -1.62 3.76
N PHE A 124 5.88 -1.65 3.38
CA PHE A 124 7.01 -1.86 4.29
C PHE A 124 7.09 -0.73 5.31
N ILE A 125 7.07 0.49 4.78
CA ILE A 125 7.19 1.72 5.56
C ILE A 125 5.97 1.86 6.49
N ALA A 126 4.76 1.56 5.99
CA ALA A 126 3.57 1.50 6.83
C ALA A 126 3.70 0.43 7.94
N GLY A 127 4.27 -0.73 7.63
CA GLY A 127 4.55 -1.80 8.61
C GLY A 127 5.48 -1.35 9.75
N ILE A 128 6.52 -0.56 9.45
CA ILE A 128 7.38 0.05 10.47
C ILE A 128 6.55 1.00 11.35
N GLY A 129 5.74 1.87 10.73
CA GLY A 129 4.86 2.81 11.43
C GLY A 129 3.89 2.10 12.39
N PHE A 130 3.26 1.02 11.93
CA PHE A 130 2.38 0.19 12.75
C PHE A 130 3.12 -0.58 13.84
N GLY A 131 4.38 -0.95 13.65
CA GLY A 131 5.16 -1.61 14.71
C GLY A 131 5.38 -0.72 15.94
N PHE A 132 5.29 0.61 15.79
CA PHE A 132 5.32 1.55 16.91
C PHE A 132 3.94 1.78 17.55
N LEU A 133 2.86 1.48 16.84
CA LEU A 133 1.52 1.49 17.41
C LEU A 133 1.26 0.11 18.02
N GLU A 134 1.21 0.00 19.35
CA GLU A 134 0.87 -1.24 20.09
C GLU A 134 -0.55 -1.74 19.78
N THR A 135 -0.78 -2.22 18.56
CA THR A 135 -2.06 -2.65 18.01
C THR A 135 -2.00 -4.12 17.62
N ASP A 136 -3.16 -4.74 17.43
CA ASP A 136 -3.28 -6.12 16.94
C ASP A 136 -2.76 -6.26 15.51
N PHE A 137 -1.44 -6.36 15.36
CA PHE A 137 -0.73 -6.44 14.08
C PHE A 137 -1.23 -7.61 13.23
N LEU A 138 -1.59 -8.72 13.87
CA LEU A 138 -2.09 -9.92 13.20
C LEU A 138 -3.44 -9.67 12.51
N LEU A 139 -4.31 -8.86 13.14
CA LEU A 139 -5.60 -8.45 12.57
C LEU A 139 -5.40 -7.44 11.42
N LEU A 140 -4.45 -6.50 11.57
CA LEU A 140 -4.09 -5.55 10.52
C LEU A 140 -3.59 -6.27 9.25
N VAL A 141 -2.62 -7.19 9.39
CA VAL A 141 -2.07 -7.97 8.28
C VAL A 141 -3.15 -8.79 7.57
N PHE A 142 -4.08 -9.37 8.34
CA PHE A 142 -5.19 -10.14 7.78
C PHE A 142 -6.14 -9.27 6.94
N ILE A 143 -6.51 -8.09 7.45
CA ILE A 143 -7.37 -7.13 6.74
C ILE A 143 -6.67 -6.60 5.49
N ILE A 144 -5.38 -6.28 5.57
CA ILE A 144 -4.59 -5.84 4.40
C ILE A 144 -4.53 -6.94 3.34
N GLY A 145 -4.34 -8.20 3.74
CA GLY A 145 -4.36 -9.33 2.81
C GLY A 145 -5.68 -9.42 2.03
N ILE A 146 -6.81 -9.39 2.74
CA ILE A 146 -8.16 -9.49 2.13
C ILE A 146 -8.45 -8.28 1.24
N THR A 147 -8.13 -7.07 1.71
CA THR A 147 -8.36 -5.84 0.94
C THR A 147 -7.49 -5.79 -0.31
N THR A 148 -6.23 -6.26 -0.25
CA THR A 148 -5.34 -6.35 -1.41
C THR A 148 -5.92 -7.27 -2.48
N ILE A 149 -6.37 -8.47 -2.09
CA ILE A 149 -7.02 -9.43 -3.01
C ILE A 149 -8.23 -8.77 -3.69
N SER A 150 -9.08 -8.13 -2.89
CA SER A 150 -10.30 -7.47 -3.37
C SER A 150 -9.96 -6.34 -4.36
N MET A 151 -8.99 -5.50 -4.01
CA MET A 151 -8.53 -4.38 -4.86
C MET A 151 -7.91 -4.85 -6.17
N VAL A 152 -7.12 -5.94 -6.17
CA VAL A 152 -6.56 -6.50 -7.41
C VAL A 152 -7.68 -6.98 -8.35
N ILE A 153 -8.68 -7.68 -7.81
CA ILE A 153 -9.81 -8.17 -8.60
C ILE A 153 -10.60 -6.98 -9.17
N ILE A 154 -11.04 -6.08 -8.31
CA ILE A 154 -11.86 -4.92 -8.71
C ILE A 154 -11.08 -4.04 -9.69
N GLY A 155 -9.82 -3.74 -9.41
CA GLY A 155 -8.95 -2.93 -10.28
C GLY A 155 -8.81 -3.55 -11.67
N MET A 156 -8.60 -4.86 -11.76
CA MET A 156 -8.44 -5.53 -13.06
C MET A 156 -9.72 -5.52 -13.89
N TYR A 157 -10.89 -5.74 -13.29
CA TYR A 157 -12.18 -5.68 -13.98
C TYR A 157 -12.55 -4.25 -14.41
N ILE A 158 -12.35 -3.26 -13.53
CA ILE A 158 -12.60 -1.85 -13.85
C ILE A 158 -11.64 -1.40 -14.97
N GLY A 159 -10.37 -1.80 -14.91
CA GLY A 159 -9.38 -1.46 -15.93
C GLY A 159 -9.74 -2.06 -17.29
N TYR A 160 -10.24 -3.30 -17.30
CA TYR A 160 -10.67 -3.97 -18.52
C TYR A 160 -11.89 -3.30 -19.18
N TRP A 161 -12.84 -2.76 -18.40
CA TRP A 161 -14.03 -2.07 -18.94
C TRP A 161 -13.80 -0.58 -19.25
N MET A 162 -13.04 0.13 -18.41
CA MET A 162 -12.95 1.60 -18.44
C MET A 162 -11.60 2.13 -18.93
N GLY A 163 -10.61 1.27 -19.18
CA GLY A 163 -9.27 1.66 -19.63
C GLY A 163 -8.41 2.33 -18.54
N CYS A 164 -7.31 2.99 -18.94
CA CYS A 164 -6.31 3.54 -18.04
C CYS A 164 -6.64 4.92 -17.41
N GLN A 165 -7.80 5.52 -17.71
CA GLN A 165 -8.10 6.92 -17.35
C GLN A 165 -8.12 7.19 -15.84
N PHE A 166 -8.50 6.21 -15.00
CA PHE A 166 -8.69 6.41 -13.56
C PHE A 166 -7.44 6.11 -12.71
N ARG A 167 -6.31 5.73 -13.32
CA ARG A 167 -5.10 5.30 -12.58
C ARG A 167 -4.57 6.40 -11.66
N ARG A 168 -4.41 7.61 -12.21
CA ARG A 168 -3.84 8.75 -11.48
C ARG A 168 -4.73 9.16 -10.29
N THR A 169 -6.04 9.13 -10.49
CA THR A 169 -7.03 9.46 -9.45
C THR A 169 -6.98 8.46 -8.31
N ALA A 170 -6.87 7.15 -8.59
CA ALA A 170 -6.80 6.13 -7.55
C ALA A 170 -5.59 6.25 -6.63
N VAL A 171 -4.38 6.45 -7.19
CA VAL A 171 -3.15 6.67 -6.39
C VAL A 171 -3.25 7.95 -5.56
N THR A 172 -3.83 9.01 -6.14
CA THR A 172 -4.02 10.29 -5.43
C THR A 172 -4.98 10.13 -4.26
N ILE A 173 -6.10 9.42 -4.44
CA ILE A 173 -7.05 9.13 -3.36
C ILE A 173 -6.39 8.31 -2.25
N GLY A 174 -5.58 7.30 -2.60
CA GLY A 174 -4.81 6.51 -1.62
C GLY A 174 -3.87 7.36 -0.77
N GLY A 175 -3.10 8.25 -1.42
CA GLY A 175 -2.22 9.19 -0.73
C GLY A 175 -2.99 10.16 0.19
N CYS A 176 -4.14 10.66 -0.26
CA CYS A 176 -5.02 11.50 0.57
C CYS A 176 -5.55 10.77 1.81
N ILE A 177 -5.96 9.50 1.67
CA ILE A 177 -6.45 8.69 2.80
C ILE A 177 -5.32 8.46 3.82
N LEU A 178 -4.10 8.19 3.35
CA LEU A 178 -2.93 8.02 4.23
C LEU A 178 -2.55 9.31 4.95
N LEU A 179 -2.59 10.47 4.27
CA LEU A 179 -2.38 11.77 4.93
C LEU A 179 -3.46 12.05 5.98
N PHE A 180 -4.72 11.71 5.69
CA PHE A 180 -5.80 11.88 6.64
C PHE A 180 -5.59 11.01 7.89
N GLY A 181 -5.24 9.73 7.70
CA GLY A 181 -4.89 8.84 8.81
C GLY A 181 -3.69 9.32 9.63
N ALA A 182 -2.67 9.91 8.98
CA ALA A 182 -1.52 10.50 9.66
C ALA A 182 -1.93 11.70 10.54
N VAL A 183 -2.78 12.60 10.01
CA VAL A 183 -3.28 13.77 10.74
C VAL A 183 -4.19 13.36 11.89
N GLU A 184 -5.07 12.38 11.69
CA GLU A 184 -5.93 11.85 12.75
C GLU A 184 -5.10 11.23 13.88
N PHE A 185 -4.03 10.51 13.55
CA PHE A 185 -3.11 9.94 14.54
C PHE A 185 -2.34 11.02 15.33
N ILE A 186 -1.95 12.13 14.68
CA ILE A 186 -1.37 13.30 15.37
C ILE A 186 -2.37 13.86 16.39
N ILE A 187 -3.60 14.11 15.96
CA ILE A 187 -4.64 14.71 16.80
C ILE A 187 -4.90 13.84 18.04
N ARG A 188 -4.96 12.52 17.86
CA ARG A 188 -5.16 11.56 18.94
C ARG A 188 -3.95 11.38 19.87
N THR A 189 -2.75 11.71 19.40
CA THR A 189 -1.56 11.74 20.26
C THR A 189 -1.50 13.04 21.09
N LEU A 190 -2.09 14.12 20.57
CA LEU A 190 -2.05 15.44 21.18
C LEU A 190 -3.19 15.70 22.20
N TYR A 191 -4.22 14.85 22.23
CA TYR A 191 -5.45 14.99 23.02
C TYR A 191 -5.78 13.69 23.77
#